data_AF-A0A1R0GN54-F1
#
_entry.id   AF-A0A1R0GN54-F1
#
_cell.length_a   1.000
_cell.length_b   1.000
_cell.length_c   1.000
_cell.angle_alpha   90.00
_cell.angle_beta   90.00
_cell.angle_gamma   90.00
#
_symmetry.space_group_name_H-M   'P 1'
#
loop_
_entity.id
_entity.type
_entity.pdbx_description
1 polymer ?
#
loop_
_entity_poly.entity_id
_entity_poly.type
_entity_poly.pdbx_seq_one_letter_code
_entity_poly.pdbx_strand_id
1 'polypeptide(L)'
;MGDKVPEIQKKPFQRRGLFIKELPYLMYGFGDSIDTNLDSAFILEDMLIEYINDICVQAALVAGKRPKVTVDDFKFCLRKDPKKLARVEELISANKEIENARKMFKDDDGLEEDKKKK
;
A
#
# COMPACT_ATOMS: atom_id res chain seq x y z
N MET A 1 -1.70 35.45 -10.34
CA MET A 1 -2.81 34.51 -10.05
C MET A 1 -2.32 33.50 -9.03
N GLY A 2 -2.81 33.56 -7.79
CA GLY A 2 -2.52 32.54 -6.80
C GLY A 2 -3.51 31.39 -7.00
N ASP A 3 -3.05 30.26 -7.52
CA ASP A 3 -3.87 29.05 -7.57
C ASP A 3 -4.23 28.67 -6.13
N LYS A 4 -5.51 28.86 -5.78
CA LYS A 4 -6.03 28.40 -4.50
C LYS A 4 -5.89 26.88 -4.48
N VAL A 5 -5.09 26.36 -3.55
CA VAL A 5 -5.05 24.93 -3.26
C VAL A 5 -6.48 24.51 -2.94
N PRO A 6 -7.06 23.53 -3.66
CA PRO A 6 -8.43 23.12 -3.42
C PRO A 6 -8.55 22.62 -1.98
N GLU A 7 -9.46 23.24 -1.23
CA GLU A 7 -9.77 22.83 0.13
C GLU A 7 -10.55 21.52 0.07
N ILE A 8 -9.89 20.42 0.43
CA ILE A 8 -10.50 19.09 0.41
C ILE A 8 -11.30 18.93 1.69
N GLN A 9 -12.63 18.87 1.57
CA GLN A 9 -13.51 18.60 2.69
C GLN A 9 -13.20 17.21 3.26
N LYS A 10 -12.51 17.16 4.41
CA LYS A 10 -12.33 15.94 5.19
C LYS A 10 -13.68 15.56 5.80
N LYS A 11 -14.47 14.74 5.10
CA LYS A 11 -15.62 14.07 5.73
C LYS A 11 -15.07 13.02 6.70
N PRO A 12 -15.58 12.94 7.94
CA PRO A 12 -15.17 11.89 8.86
C PRO A 12 -15.48 10.54 8.23
N PHE A 13 -14.49 9.66 8.22
CA PHE A 13 -14.66 8.32 7.70
C PHE A 13 -15.57 7.53 8.66
N GLN A 14 -16.73 7.08 8.17
CA GLN A 14 -17.80 6.55 9.02
C GLN A 14 -17.72 5.02 9.24
N ARG A 15 -16.79 4.31 8.60
CA ARG A 15 -16.64 2.86 8.78
C ARG A 15 -15.58 2.57 9.85
N ARG A 16 -15.94 1.76 10.84
CA ARG A 16 -15.06 1.22 11.88
C ARG A 16 -14.91 -0.28 11.75
N GLY A 17 -13.85 -0.84 12.32
CA GLY A 17 -13.59 -2.28 12.31
C GLY A 17 -13.20 -2.83 10.94
N LEU A 18 -12.57 -2.01 10.09
CA LEU A 18 -11.98 -2.43 8.82
C LEU A 18 -10.71 -3.26 9.01
N PHE A 19 -9.90 -2.90 10.00
CA PHE A 19 -8.58 -3.49 10.23
C PHE A 19 -8.46 -4.17 11.60
N ILE A 20 -9.53 -4.22 12.38
CA ILE A 20 -9.49 -4.68 13.78
C ILE A 20 -9.06 -6.15 13.92
N LYS A 21 -9.15 -6.95 12.85
CA LYS A 21 -8.68 -8.35 12.85
C LYS A 21 -7.18 -8.44 12.61
N GLU A 22 -6.62 -7.53 11.81
CA GLU A 22 -5.24 -7.54 11.36
C GLU A 22 -4.32 -6.70 12.24
N LEU A 23 -4.85 -5.62 12.82
CA LEU A 23 -4.08 -4.65 13.59
C LEU A 23 -3.43 -5.24 14.85
N PRO A 24 -4.08 -6.12 15.64
CA PRO A 24 -3.43 -6.77 16.79
C PRO A 24 -2.17 -7.56 16.39
N TYR A 25 -2.22 -8.29 15.27
CA TYR A 25 -1.05 -9.02 14.77
C TYR A 25 0.07 -8.08 14.33
N LEU A 26 -0.29 -6.94 13.72
CA LEU A 26 0.67 -5.91 13.36
C LEU A 26 1.31 -5.29 14.61
N MET A 27 0.51 -4.92 15.60
CA MET A 27 0.95 -4.35 16.87
C MET A 27 1.92 -5.30 17.60
N TYR A 28 1.57 -6.59 17.68
CA TYR A 28 2.47 -7.63 18.18
C TYR A 28 3.78 -7.70 17.40
N GLY A 29 3.73 -7.63 16.06
CA GLY A 29 4.92 -7.59 15.20
C GLY A 29 5.83 -6.37 15.44
N PHE A 30 5.27 -5.28 15.99
CA PHE A 30 6.02 -4.10 16.42
C PHE A 30 6.40 -4.11 17.91
N GLY A 31 6.15 -5.21 18.62
CA GLY A 31 6.57 -5.44 20.00
C GLY A 31 5.49 -5.24 21.06
N ASP A 32 4.22 -5.10 20.68
CA ASP A 32 3.10 -5.08 21.64
C ASP A 32 2.78 -6.49 22.20
N SER A 33 1.86 -6.59 23.16
CA SER A 33 1.42 -7.87 23.73
C SER A 33 0.59 -8.70 22.74
N ILE A 34 0.69 -10.03 22.87
CA ILE A 34 -0.15 -10.98 22.11
C ILE A 34 -1.64 -10.78 22.41
N ASP A 35 -1.95 -10.45 23.65
CA ASP A 35 -3.28 -10.00 24.09
C ASP A 35 -3.32 -8.47 23.95
N THR A 36 -3.44 -7.99 22.70
CA THR A 36 -3.45 -6.55 22.41
C THR A 36 -4.70 -5.88 22.99
N ASN A 37 -4.54 -4.70 23.57
CA ASN A 37 -5.68 -3.91 24.04
C ASN A 37 -6.53 -3.44 22.84
N LEU A 38 -7.81 -3.79 22.84
CA LEU A 38 -8.74 -3.48 21.74
C LEU A 38 -8.98 -1.97 21.58
N ASP A 39 -9.03 -1.20 22.68
CA ASP A 39 -9.20 0.26 22.60
C ASP A 39 -7.99 0.90 21.92
N SER A 40 -6.77 0.43 22.22
CA SER A 40 -5.55 0.85 21.52
C SER A 40 -5.60 0.50 20.03
N ALA A 41 -6.10 -0.70 19.69
CA ALA A 41 -6.26 -1.10 18.30
C ALA A 41 -7.29 -0.25 17.55
N PHE A 42 -8.41 0.12 18.18
CA PHE A 42 -9.39 1.03 17.57
C PHE A 42 -8.83 2.43 17.34
N ILE A 43 -8.07 2.97 18.30
CA ILE A 43 -7.42 4.29 18.14
C ILE A 43 -6.37 4.22 17.01
N LEU A 44 -5.60 3.14 16.93
CA LEU A 44 -4.62 2.94 15.87
C LEU A 44 -5.30 2.79 14.50
N GLU A 45 -6.47 2.15 14.44
CA GLU A 45 -7.30 2.10 13.23
C GLU A 45 -7.73 3.49 12.77
N ASP A 46 -8.22 4.34 13.67
CA ASP A 46 -8.63 5.71 13.35
C ASP A 46 -7.42 6.52 12.80
N MET A 47 -6.26 6.42 13.45
CA MET A 47 -5.02 7.08 12.98
C MET A 47 -4.55 6.53 11.62
N LEU A 48 -4.66 5.22 11.40
CA LEU A 48 -4.28 4.58 10.15
C LEU A 48 -5.16 5.05 8.99
N ILE A 49 -6.47 5.12 9.20
CA ILE A 49 -7.43 5.59 8.20
C ILE A 49 -7.16 7.06 7.86
N GLU A 50 -6.93 7.90 8.87
CA GLU A 50 -6.58 9.31 8.66
C GLU A 50 -5.28 9.44 7.85
N TYR A 51 -4.24 8.69 8.21
CA TYR A 51 -2.97 8.68 7.48
C TYR A 51 -3.13 8.27 6.01
N ILE A 52 -3.89 7.20 5.74
CA ILE A 52 -4.14 6.72 4.37
C ILE A 52 -4.90 7.79 3.57
N ASN A 53 -5.90 8.44 4.17
CA ASN A 53 -6.64 9.49 3.50
C ASN A 53 -5.74 10.68 3.16
N ASP A 54 -4.97 11.15 4.14
CA ASP A 54 -4.08 12.29 3.97
C ASP A 54 -3.03 12.05 2.89
N ILE A 55 -2.38 10.88 2.86
CA ILE A 55 -1.40 10.59 1.81
C ILE A 55 -2.04 10.43 0.42
N CYS A 56 -3.25 9.86 0.32
CA CYS A 56 -4.00 9.77 -0.94
C CYS A 56 -4.37 11.16 -1.47
N VAL A 57 -4.80 12.05 -0.57
CA VAL A 57 -5.08 13.45 -0.88
C VAL A 57 -3.83 14.16 -1.39
N GLN A 58 -2.69 14.02 -0.71
CA GLN A 58 -1.43 14.61 -1.16
C GLN A 58 -1.02 14.07 -2.53
N ALA A 59 -1.13 12.75 -2.75
CA ALA A 59 -0.80 12.13 -4.03
C ALA A 59 -1.72 12.63 -5.16
N ALA A 60 -3.02 12.82 -4.89
CA ALA A 60 -3.96 13.40 -5.85
C ALA A 60 -3.60 14.86 -6.21
N LEU A 61 -3.16 15.66 -5.23
CA LEU A 61 -2.68 17.03 -5.48
C LEU A 61 -1.41 17.03 -6.36
N VAL A 62 -0.50 16.09 -6.14
CA VAL A 62 0.71 15.91 -6.97
C VAL A 62 0.34 15.45 -8.38
N ALA A 63 -0.63 14.55 -8.50
CA ALA A 63 -1.17 14.12 -9.79
C ALA A 63 -1.79 15.30 -10.58
N GLY A 64 -2.35 16.26 -9.86
CA GLY A 64 -2.91 17.49 -10.41
C GLY A 64 -4.08 17.20 -11.35
N LYS A 65 -3.92 17.55 -12.64
CA LYS A 65 -4.97 17.33 -13.66
C LYS A 65 -4.96 15.93 -14.27
N ARG A 66 -4.01 15.06 -13.89
CA ARG A 66 -3.95 13.71 -14.45
C ARG A 66 -5.18 12.91 -14.03
N PRO A 67 -5.73 12.07 -14.92
CA PRO A 67 -6.92 11.28 -14.63
C PRO A 67 -6.66 10.14 -13.65
N LYS A 68 -5.39 9.76 -13.43
CA LYS A 68 -4.99 8.66 -12.56
C LYS A 68 -3.80 9.06 -11.71
N VAL A 69 -3.89 8.75 -10.42
CA VAL A 69 -2.77 8.77 -9.48
C VAL A 69 -1.87 7.58 -9.78
N THR A 70 -0.56 7.80 -9.78
CA THR A 70 0.47 6.78 -10.04
C THR A 70 1.33 6.55 -8.81
N VAL A 71 2.16 5.51 -8.84
CA VAL A 71 3.11 5.20 -7.76
C VAL A 71 4.10 6.36 -7.54
N ASP A 72 4.51 7.04 -8.61
CA ASP A 72 5.43 8.17 -8.52
C ASP A 72 4.84 9.36 -7.75
N ASP A 73 3.51 9.52 -7.73
CA ASP A 73 2.85 10.54 -6.91
C ASP A 73 3.05 10.28 -5.43
N PHE A 74 2.89 9.02 -5.01
CA PHE A 74 3.14 8.60 -3.63
C PHE A 74 4.63 8.71 -3.28
N LYS A 75 5.53 8.33 -4.20
CA LYS A 75 6.98 8.51 -4.00
C LYS A 75 7.33 9.99 -3.81
N PHE A 76 6.72 10.88 -4.59
CA PHE A 76 6.93 12.32 -4.44
C PHE A 76 6.41 12.83 -3.09
N CYS A 77 5.26 12.37 -2.60
CA CYS A 77 4.77 12.69 -1.26
C CYS A 77 5.75 12.25 -0.17
N LEU A 78 6.37 11.08 -0.34
CA LEU A 78 7.32 10.50 0.61
C LEU A 78 8.77 11.00 0.46
N ARG A 79 9.06 11.91 -0.50
CA ARG A 79 10.43 12.34 -0.82
C ARG A 79 11.24 12.93 0.34
N LYS A 80 10.57 13.39 1.39
CA LYS A 80 11.20 13.96 2.59
C LYS A 80 11.44 12.92 3.70
N ASP A 81 10.92 11.70 3.53
CA ASP A 81 11.12 10.58 4.45
C ASP A 81 11.93 9.49 3.72
N PRO A 82 13.28 9.54 3.79
CA PRO A 82 14.13 8.63 3.03
C PRO A 82 13.93 7.17 3.44
N LYS A 83 13.52 6.89 4.68
CA LYS A 83 13.27 5.51 5.15
C LYS A 83 12.02 4.94 4.49
N LYS A 84 10.91 5.70 4.50
CA LYS A 84 9.67 5.27 3.84
C LYS A 84 9.85 5.17 2.32
N LEU A 85 10.56 6.12 1.71
CA LEU A 85 10.80 6.09 0.26
C LEU A 85 11.64 4.87 -0.15
N ALA A 86 12.75 4.60 0.55
CA ALA A 86 13.57 3.41 0.29
C ALA A 86 12.73 2.13 0.45
N ARG A 87 11.90 2.07 1.50
CA ARG A 87 11.03 0.91 1.73
C ARG A 87 10.03 0.67 0.59
N VAL A 88 9.46 1.74 0.03
CA VAL A 88 8.56 1.62 -1.13
C VAL A 88 9.30 1.06 -2.35
N GLU A 89 10.52 1.54 -2.61
CA GLU A 89 11.33 1.06 -3.74
C GLU A 89 11.73 -0.41 -3.59
N GLU A 90 12.15 -0.83 -2.39
CA GLU A 90 12.43 -2.22 -2.05
C GLU A 90 11.23 -3.13 -2.32
N LEU A 91 10.04 -2.75 -1.84
CA LEU A 91 8.82 -3.54 -2.00
C LEU A 91 8.41 -3.69 -3.46
N ILE A 92 8.55 -2.62 -4.26
CA ILE A 92 8.28 -2.66 -5.71
C ILE A 92 9.27 -3.59 -6.41
N SER A 93 10.56 -3.53 -6.05
CA SER A 93 11.59 -4.42 -6.61
C SER A 93 11.30 -5.88 -6.28
N ALA A 94 11.04 -6.18 -5.01
CA ALA A 94 10.73 -7.53 -4.57
C ALA A 94 9.47 -8.09 -5.25
N ASN A 95 8.42 -7.28 -5.41
CA ASN A 95 7.23 -7.72 -6.13
C ASN A 95 7.53 -8.02 -7.62
N LYS A 96 8.37 -7.20 -8.26
CA LYS A 96 8.79 -7.43 -9.66
C LYS A 96 9.60 -8.72 -9.80
N GLU A 97 10.47 -9.04 -8.85
CA GLU A 97 11.20 -10.30 -8.80
C GLU A 97 10.27 -11.50 -8.67
N ILE A 98 9.28 -11.43 -7.77
CA ILE A 98 8.26 -12.47 -7.60
C ILE A 98 7.45 -12.66 -8.89
N GLU A 99 7.04 -11.57 -9.54
CA GLU A 99 6.30 -11.63 -10.80
C GLU A 99 7.12 -12.25 -11.93
N ASN A 100 8.41 -11.94 -12.02
CA ASN A 100 9.31 -12.53 -13.02
C ASN A 100 9.51 -14.03 -12.76
N ALA A 101 9.73 -14.42 -11.50
CA ALA A 101 9.83 -15.83 -11.13
C ALA A 101 8.56 -16.60 -11.50
N ARG A 102 7.38 -16.04 -11.21
CA ARG A 102 6.09 -16.65 -11.58
C ARG A 102 5.89 -16.81 -13.09
N LYS A 103 6.47 -15.95 -13.92
CA LYS A 103 6.40 -16.07 -15.40
C LYS A 103 7.24 -17.24 -15.90
N MET A 104 8.46 -17.40 -15.37
CA MET A 104 9.36 -18.48 -15.77
C MET A 104 8.74 -19.88 -15.61
N PHE A 105 7.90 -20.09 -14.58
CA PHE A 105 7.21 -21.37 -14.39
C PHE A 105 6.02 -21.57 -15.34
N LYS A 106 5.33 -20.50 -15.78
CA LYS A 106 4.19 -20.62 -16.70
C LYS A 106 4.61 -20.97 -18.14
N ASP A 107 5.82 -20.57 -18.51
CA ASP A 107 6.36 -20.84 -19.85
C ASP A 107 6.93 -22.27 -19.97
N ASP A 108 7.13 -22.99 -18.86
CA ASP A 108 7.70 -24.36 -18.79
C ASP A 108 6.63 -25.47 -18.82
N ASP A 109 5.37 -25.17 -18.47
CA ASP A 109 4.25 -26.13 -18.47
C ASP A 109 3.75 -26.51 -19.89
N GLY A 110 4.45 -26.09 -20.96
CA GLY A 110 4.01 -26.20 -22.36
C GLY A 110 4.77 -27.20 -23.24
N LEU A 111 5.72 -27.98 -22.73
CA LEU A 111 6.60 -28.82 -23.56
C LEU A 111 6.88 -30.22 -23.00
N GLU A 112 5.86 -31.05 -22.73
CA GLU A 112 6.04 -32.51 -22.77
C GLU A 112 4.74 -33.25 -23.17
N GLU A 113 4.41 -33.26 -24.46
CA GLU A 113 3.67 -34.38 -25.07
C GLU A 113 4.22 -34.65 -26.47
N ASP A 114 5.39 -35.28 -26.55
CA ASP A 114 5.86 -35.83 -27.83
C ASP A 114 6.62 -37.16 -27.64
N LYS A 115 6.02 -38.12 -26.93
CA LYS A 115 6.49 -39.52 -26.94
C LYS A 115 5.35 -40.53 -26.81
N LYS A 116 4.83 -41.00 -27.94
CA LYS A 116 4.71 -42.43 -28.34
C LYS A 116 3.65 -42.62 -29.44
N LYS A 117 4.10 -42.61 -30.70
CA LYS A 117 3.55 -43.50 -31.73
C LYS A 117 4.72 -44.31 -32.32
N LYS A 118 4.82 -45.55 -31.90
CA LYS A 118 5.51 -46.63 -32.60
C LYS A 118 4.62 -47.86 -32.51
#